data_AF-A0A1Y2IMT7-F1
#
_entry.id   AF-A0A1Y2IMT7-F1
#
_cell.length_a   1.000
_cell.length_b   1.000
_cell.length_c   1.000
_cell.angle_alpha   90.00
_cell.angle_beta   90.00
_cell.angle_gamma   90.00
#
_symmetry.space_group_name_H-M   'P 1'
#
loop_
_entity.id
_entity.type
_entity.pdbx_description
1 polymer ?
#
loop_
_entity_poly.entity_id
_entity_poly.type
_entity_poly.pdbx_seq_one_letter_code
_entity_poly.pdbx_strand_id
1 'polypeptide(L)'
;MKSCIADKTEPARQVRTAAWHHLFSLATTPEQLERVTELFPKWRDAKRTFRPATPEKFARRCEELHCPQLAVKVFGDHSKYGLDLTLEAARPVLHALHLEHPLQDTITFTSLFGVYNLPPASSDLVCSSLLMTACFKHASEESLTVARALVPSLQQLLDKTQPASMAFRDEDHGKPADKEKRWLAWTLKKIEKALQRQELDFSWLRQWRVASGYAGYTGLE
;
A
#
# COMPACT_ATOMS: atom_id res chain seq x y z
N MET A 1 36.63 -54.79 -0.76
CA MET A 1 37.13 -53.65 0.03
C MET A 1 37.07 -52.41 -0.87
N LYS A 2 36.05 -51.54 -0.68
CA LYS A 2 36.14 -50.19 -0.07
C LYS A 2 37.21 -49.33 -0.76
N SER A 3 36.98 -48.15 -1.33
CA SER A 3 35.94 -47.14 -1.05
C SER A 3 35.95 -46.10 -2.19
N CYS A 4 34.81 -45.84 -2.83
CA CYS A 4 34.59 -44.60 -3.58
C CYS A 4 34.01 -43.59 -2.58
N ILE A 5 34.83 -42.66 -2.09
CA ILE A 5 34.34 -41.50 -1.36
C ILE A 5 33.80 -40.53 -2.41
N ALA A 6 32.51 -40.67 -2.73
CA ALA A 6 31.78 -39.63 -3.41
C ALA A 6 31.61 -38.47 -2.43
N ASP A 7 32.37 -37.40 -2.68
CA ASP A 7 32.22 -36.11 -2.04
C ASP A 7 30.79 -35.61 -2.27
N LYS A 8 29.95 -35.69 -1.24
CA LYS A 8 28.60 -35.15 -1.25
C LYS A 8 28.70 -33.66 -0.95
N THR A 9 29.08 -32.87 -1.95
CA THR A 9 28.74 -31.44 -1.96
C THR A 9 27.21 -31.34 -2.07
N GLU A 10 26.55 -31.13 -0.94
CA GLU A 10 25.13 -30.80 -0.90
C GLU A 10 24.88 -29.58 -1.80
N PRO A 11 23.93 -29.62 -2.75
CA PRO A 11 23.60 -28.43 -3.52
C PRO A 11 23.04 -27.40 -2.53
N ALA A 12 23.77 -26.30 -2.35
CA ALA A 12 23.42 -25.19 -1.49
C ALA A 12 21.91 -24.92 -1.59
N ARG A 13 21.22 -25.23 -0.49
CA ARG A 13 19.76 -25.23 -0.35
C ARG A 13 19.21 -23.97 -0.99
N GLN A 14 18.74 -24.08 -2.24
CA GLN A 14 18.16 -22.96 -2.95
C GLN A 14 16.87 -22.63 -2.21
N VAL A 15 16.93 -21.66 -1.30
CA VAL A 15 15.74 -20.97 -0.81
C VAL A 15 15.10 -20.39 -2.07
N ARG A 16 14.14 -21.15 -2.61
CA ARG A 16 13.37 -20.75 -3.79
C ARG A 16 12.75 -19.41 -3.44
N THR A 17 12.72 -18.45 -4.35
CA THR A 17 12.19 -17.11 -4.07
C THR A 17 10.73 -17.13 -3.57
N ALA A 18 10.00 -18.23 -3.80
CA ALA A 18 8.68 -18.50 -3.21
C ALA A 18 8.69 -18.66 -1.67
N ALA A 19 9.83 -18.99 -1.07
CA ALA A 19 9.99 -19.13 0.38
C ALA A 19 9.70 -17.83 1.12
N TRP A 20 9.97 -16.66 0.53
CA TRP A 20 9.64 -15.37 1.15
C TRP A 20 8.15 -15.20 1.34
N HIS A 21 7.35 -15.55 0.34
CA HIS A 21 5.89 -15.48 0.44
C HIS A 21 5.37 -16.41 1.54
N HIS A 22 5.95 -17.62 1.65
CA HIS A 22 5.63 -18.55 2.72
C HIS A 22 6.02 -17.99 4.09
N LEU A 23 7.21 -17.41 4.25
CA LEU A 23 7.66 -16.80 5.49
C LEU A 23 6.74 -15.66 5.93
N PHE A 24 6.31 -14.79 5.00
CA PHE A 24 5.34 -13.74 5.32
C PHE A 24 3.99 -14.32 5.76
N SER A 25 3.50 -15.37 5.08
CA SER A 25 2.23 -16.01 5.45
C SER A 25 2.29 -16.72 6.81
N LEU A 26 3.47 -17.20 7.21
CA LEU A 26 3.67 -17.88 8.49
C LEU A 26 3.89 -16.92 9.66
N ALA A 27 4.36 -15.69 9.39
CA ALA A 27 4.52 -14.67 10.41
C ALA A 27 3.13 -14.18 10.87
N THR A 28 2.68 -14.57 12.05
CA THR A 28 1.38 -14.19 12.63
C THR A 28 1.44 -12.99 13.56
N THR A 29 2.64 -12.47 13.86
CA THR A 29 2.82 -11.27 14.69
C THR A 29 3.82 -10.30 14.06
N PRO A 30 3.76 -9.00 14.39
CA PRO A 30 4.74 -8.02 13.91
C PRO A 30 6.19 -8.40 14.18
N GLU A 31 6.49 -8.97 15.34
CA GLU A 31 7.85 -9.37 15.75
C GLU A 31 8.37 -10.54 14.91
N GLN A 32 7.48 -11.48 14.56
CA GLN A 32 7.83 -12.57 13.67
C GLN A 32 8.13 -12.05 12.26
N LEU A 33 7.34 -11.09 11.77
CA LEU A 33 7.60 -10.48 10.48
C LEU A 33 8.91 -9.69 10.49
N GLU A 34 9.20 -8.96 11.56
CA GLU A 34 10.47 -8.24 11.73
C GLU A 34 11.67 -9.20 11.67
N ARG A 35 11.63 -10.34 12.37
CA ARG A 35 12.67 -11.38 12.28
C ARG A 35 12.86 -11.91 10.86
N VAL A 36 11.80 -11.98 10.05
CA VAL A 36 11.93 -12.34 8.63
C VAL A 36 12.65 -11.23 7.86
N THR A 37 12.38 -9.95 8.14
CA THR A 37 13.06 -8.82 7.49
C THR A 37 14.56 -8.73 7.82
N GLU A 38 14.98 -9.23 8.98
CA GLU A 38 16.41 -9.32 9.35
C GLU A 38 17.21 -10.25 8.43
N LEU A 39 16.54 -11.12 7.66
CA LEU A 39 17.16 -11.99 6.68
C LEU A 39 17.39 -11.31 5.32
N PHE A 40 16.71 -10.18 5.04
CA PHE A 40 16.82 -9.50 3.74
C PHE A 40 18.23 -8.99 3.42
N PRO A 41 18.99 -8.39 4.37
CA PRO A 41 20.36 -7.96 4.09
C PRO A 41 21.24 -9.09 3.56
N LYS A 42 21.15 -10.28 4.16
CA LYS A 42 21.88 -11.48 3.70
C LYS A 42 21.45 -11.92 2.30
N TRP A 43 20.17 -11.77 1.97
CA TRP A 43 19.65 -12.07 0.64
C TRP A 43 20.20 -11.12 -0.43
N ARG A 44 20.17 -9.82 -0.12
CA ARG A 44 20.77 -8.77 -0.95
C ARG A 44 22.29 -8.95 -1.10
N ASP A 45 23.01 -9.27 -0.01
CA ASP A 45 24.46 -9.49 -0.03
C ASP A 45 24.86 -10.68 -0.90
N ALA A 46 24.00 -11.70 -0.97
CA ALA A 46 24.13 -12.81 -1.89
C ALA A 46 23.84 -12.44 -3.36
N LYS A 47 23.65 -11.14 -3.67
CA LYS A 47 23.30 -10.59 -4.99
C LYS A 47 22.03 -11.20 -5.58
N ARG A 48 21.09 -11.61 -4.71
CA ARG A 48 19.81 -12.16 -5.13
C ARG A 48 18.76 -11.05 -5.13
N THR A 49 17.91 -11.07 -6.14
CA THR A 49 16.80 -10.13 -6.26
C THR A 49 15.51 -10.72 -5.71
N PHE A 50 14.64 -9.87 -5.19
CA PHE A 50 13.27 -10.27 -4.87
C PHE A 50 12.42 -10.34 -6.14
N ARG A 51 11.35 -11.15 -6.11
CA ARG A 51 10.39 -11.15 -7.22
C ARG A 51 9.56 -9.86 -7.17
N PRO A 52 9.05 -9.39 -8.31
CA PRO A 52 8.18 -8.20 -8.36
C PRO A 52 6.95 -8.28 -7.44
N ALA A 53 6.42 -9.48 -7.19
CA ALA A 53 5.28 -9.68 -6.28
C ALA A 53 5.67 -9.71 -4.78
N THR A 54 6.96 -9.83 -4.45
CA THR A 54 7.41 -9.95 -3.05
C THR A 54 7.19 -8.67 -2.23
N PRO A 55 7.51 -7.47 -2.73
CA PRO A 55 7.17 -6.20 -2.07
C PRO A 55 5.68 -6.10 -1.74
N GLU A 56 4.82 -6.46 -2.68
CA GLU A 56 3.37 -6.42 -2.51
C GLU A 56 2.91 -7.36 -1.39
N LYS A 57 3.41 -8.61 -1.36
CA LYS A 57 3.07 -9.58 -0.30
C LYS A 57 3.58 -9.14 1.07
N PHE A 58 4.78 -8.57 1.13
CA PHE A 58 5.34 -8.02 2.35
C PHE A 58 4.50 -6.85 2.88
N ALA A 59 4.21 -5.88 2.01
CA ALA A 59 3.42 -4.70 2.34
C ALA A 59 1.99 -5.05 2.81
N ARG A 60 1.32 -5.99 2.13
CA ARG A 60 0.02 -6.53 2.58
C ARG A 60 0.12 -7.16 3.96
N ARG A 61 1.19 -7.90 4.23
CA ARG A 61 1.36 -8.53 5.55
C ARG A 61 1.57 -7.49 6.66
N CYS A 62 2.29 -6.41 6.37
CA CYS A 62 2.41 -5.28 7.30
C CYS A 62 1.06 -4.60 7.57
N GLU A 63 0.19 -4.49 6.56
CA GLU A 63 -1.18 -3.98 6.72
C GLU A 63 -2.04 -4.91 7.59
N GLU A 64 -2.04 -6.22 7.30
CA GLU A 64 -2.81 -7.22 8.04
C GLU A 64 -2.37 -7.37 9.51
N LEU A 65 -1.09 -7.13 9.80
CA LEU A 65 -0.52 -7.20 11.15
C LEU A 65 -0.45 -5.85 11.84
N HIS A 66 -1.02 -4.78 11.26
CA HIS A 66 -1.04 -3.45 11.85
C HIS A 66 0.37 -2.92 12.21
N CYS A 67 1.35 -3.18 11.34
CA CYS A 67 2.75 -2.80 11.55
C CYS A 67 3.38 -2.05 10.35
N PRO A 68 2.74 -1.00 9.82
CA PRO A 68 3.24 -0.30 8.62
C PRO A 68 4.61 0.37 8.82
N GLN A 69 5.00 0.70 10.05
CA GLN A 69 6.34 1.23 10.35
C GLN A 69 7.47 0.28 9.94
N LEU A 70 7.23 -1.03 10.01
CA LEU A 70 8.18 -2.02 9.50
C LEU A 70 8.35 -1.90 7.98
N ALA A 71 7.26 -1.65 7.25
CA ALA A 71 7.33 -1.39 5.82
C ALA A 71 8.07 -0.08 5.51
N VAL A 72 7.81 0.99 6.27
CA VAL A 72 8.54 2.26 6.15
C VAL A 72 10.04 2.07 6.38
N LYS A 73 10.43 1.30 7.41
CA LYS A 73 11.83 0.96 7.71
C LYS A 73 12.50 0.18 6.56
N VAL A 74 11.80 -0.81 6.01
CA VAL A 74 12.34 -1.66 4.94
C VAL A 74 12.46 -0.91 3.61
N PHE A 75 11.42 -0.19 3.20
CA PHE A 75 11.43 0.58 1.95
C PHE A 75 12.22 1.89 2.08
N GLY A 76 12.34 2.46 3.27
CA GLY A 76 13.15 3.66 3.51
C GLY A 76 14.66 3.39 3.44
N ASP A 77 15.08 2.14 3.63
CA ASP A 77 16.50 1.73 3.60
C ASP A 77 16.72 0.63 2.56
N HIS A 78 16.47 0.96 1.29
CA HIS A 78 16.73 0.06 0.16
C HIS A 78 18.17 -0.47 0.18
N SER A 79 19.14 0.39 0.50
CA SER A 79 20.55 0.02 0.57
C SER A 79 20.77 -1.16 1.50
N LYS A 80 20.10 -1.20 2.66
CA LYS A 80 20.17 -2.30 3.63
C LYS A 80 19.33 -3.52 3.26
N TYR A 81 18.06 -3.31 2.89
CA TYR A 81 17.09 -4.40 2.77
C TYR A 81 16.95 -4.95 1.34
N GLY A 82 17.32 -4.17 0.32
CA GLY A 82 17.29 -4.59 -1.09
C GLY A 82 15.89 -4.91 -1.63
N LEU A 83 14.82 -4.46 -0.95
CA LEU A 83 13.44 -4.64 -1.38
C LEU A 83 12.93 -3.36 -2.03
N ASP A 84 12.43 -3.47 -3.26
CA ASP A 84 11.98 -2.33 -4.05
C ASP A 84 10.52 -1.99 -3.80
N LEU A 85 10.22 -0.72 -3.54
CA LEU A 85 8.84 -0.26 -3.42
C LEU A 85 8.20 -0.22 -4.81
N THR A 86 7.02 -0.82 -4.93
CA THR A 86 6.15 -0.71 -6.12
C THR A 86 4.86 0.01 -5.75
N LEU A 87 4.09 0.45 -6.76
CA LEU A 87 2.82 1.12 -6.54
C LEU A 87 1.81 0.20 -5.81
N GLU A 88 1.78 -1.07 -6.18
CA GLU A 88 0.93 -2.11 -5.58
C GLU A 88 1.32 -2.38 -4.12
N ALA A 89 2.61 -2.27 -3.78
CA ALA A 89 3.08 -2.35 -2.41
C ALA A 89 2.80 -1.06 -1.62
N ALA A 90 2.80 0.11 -2.27
CA ALA A 90 2.57 1.38 -1.61
C ALA A 90 1.13 1.55 -1.11
N ARG A 91 0.13 1.07 -1.87
CA ARG A 91 -1.30 1.15 -1.52
C ARG A 91 -1.63 0.58 -0.12
N PRO A 92 -1.29 -0.68 0.23
CA PRO A 92 -1.56 -1.23 1.56
C PRO A 92 -0.79 -0.53 2.68
N VAL A 93 0.45 -0.07 2.43
CA VAL A 93 1.21 0.68 3.45
C VAL A 93 0.55 2.02 3.74
N LEU A 94 0.16 2.78 2.71
CA LEU A 94 -0.59 4.03 2.88
C LEU A 94 -1.94 3.79 3.56
N HIS A 95 -2.61 2.68 3.24
CA HIS A 95 -3.84 2.29 3.93
C HIS A 95 -3.61 2.11 5.43
N ALA A 96 -2.63 1.34 5.85
CA ALA A 96 -2.35 1.18 7.28
C ALA A 96 -1.88 2.48 7.95
N LEU A 97 -1.00 3.26 7.30
CA LEU A 97 -0.48 4.51 7.85
C LEU A 97 -1.57 5.55 8.12
N HIS A 98 -2.48 5.81 7.18
CA HIS A 98 -3.49 6.86 7.40
C HIS A 98 -4.54 6.50 8.47
N LEU A 99 -4.74 5.21 8.73
CA LEU A 99 -5.66 4.75 9.78
C LEU A 99 -5.02 4.91 11.17
N GLU A 100 -3.81 4.41 11.34
CA GLU A 100 -3.22 4.13 12.65
C GLU A 100 -2.11 5.09 13.06
N HIS A 101 -1.56 5.87 12.12
CA HIS A 101 -0.38 6.70 12.36
C HIS A 101 -0.63 8.19 12.12
N PRO A 102 0.23 9.07 12.67
CA PRO A 102 0.19 10.49 12.40
C PRO A 102 0.33 10.82 10.90
N LEU A 103 -0.20 11.97 10.48
CA LEU A 103 -0.10 12.44 9.09
C LEU A 103 1.35 12.48 8.59
N GLN A 104 2.29 12.85 9.46
CA GLN A 104 3.71 12.92 9.14
C GLN A 104 4.26 11.61 8.54
N ASP A 105 3.82 10.46 9.05
CA ASP A 105 4.30 9.16 8.55
C ASP A 105 3.76 8.88 7.15
N THR A 106 2.51 9.26 6.89
CA THR A 106 1.90 9.17 5.56
C THR A 106 2.65 10.05 4.56
N ILE A 107 2.96 11.30 4.93
CA ILE A 107 3.73 12.24 4.08
C ILE A 107 5.17 11.76 3.86
N THR A 108 5.82 11.26 4.91
CA THR A 108 7.18 10.72 4.82
C THR A 108 7.21 9.53 3.87
N PHE A 109 6.23 8.62 3.98
CA PHE A 109 6.15 7.48 3.08
C PHE A 109 5.87 7.88 1.63
N THR A 110 4.99 8.86 1.37
CA THR A 110 4.76 9.32 -0.01
C THR A 110 6.00 9.97 -0.65
N SER A 111 6.93 10.51 0.14
CA SER A 111 8.21 11.01 -0.38
C SER A 111 9.07 9.91 -1.03
N LEU A 112 8.91 8.66 -0.60
CA LEU A 112 9.62 7.50 -1.19
C LEU A 112 9.21 7.25 -2.64
N PHE A 113 8.04 7.70 -3.08
CA PHE A 113 7.62 7.52 -4.47
C PHE A 113 8.62 8.16 -5.44
N GLY A 114 9.14 9.35 -5.12
CA GLY A 114 10.17 10.01 -5.93
C GLY A 114 11.49 9.25 -5.92
N VAL A 115 11.89 8.70 -4.77
CA VAL A 115 13.12 7.89 -4.63
C VAL A 115 13.07 6.64 -5.51
N TYR A 116 11.90 6.01 -5.60
CA TYR A 116 11.67 4.80 -6.38
C TYR A 116 11.20 5.06 -7.81
N ASN A 117 11.19 6.30 -8.29
CA ASN A 117 10.68 6.71 -9.61
C ASN A 117 9.22 6.25 -9.88
N LEU A 118 8.41 6.19 -8.82
CA LEU A 118 6.97 5.92 -8.93
C LEU A 118 6.22 7.21 -9.29
N PRO A 119 5.07 7.11 -9.98
CA PRO A 119 4.19 8.26 -10.18
C PRO A 119 3.83 8.90 -8.84
N PRO A 120 3.71 10.23 -8.72
CA PRO A 120 3.34 10.88 -7.46
C PRO A 120 2.08 10.26 -6.85
N ALA A 121 1.99 10.18 -5.51
CA ALA A 121 0.82 9.61 -4.83
C ALA A 121 -0.51 10.29 -5.24
N SER A 122 -0.47 11.57 -5.60
CA SER A 122 -1.60 12.34 -6.13
C SER A 122 -2.04 11.98 -7.55
N SER A 123 -1.32 11.09 -8.24
CA SER A 123 -1.62 10.61 -9.60
C SER A 123 -2.18 9.19 -9.64
N ASP A 124 -2.17 8.48 -8.51
CA ASP A 124 -2.87 7.20 -8.34
C ASP A 124 -4.16 7.45 -7.54
N LEU A 125 -5.29 6.93 -8.03
CA LEU A 125 -6.60 7.22 -7.43
C LEU A 125 -6.72 6.74 -5.98
N VAL A 126 -6.18 5.56 -5.67
CA VAL A 126 -6.26 4.98 -4.32
C VAL A 126 -5.28 5.71 -3.39
N CYS A 127 -4.03 5.92 -3.81
CA CYS A 127 -3.06 6.65 -3.01
C CYS A 127 -3.50 8.10 -2.75
N SER A 128 -4.05 8.78 -3.77
CA SER A 128 -4.53 10.15 -3.65
C SER A 128 -5.70 10.25 -2.67
N SER A 129 -6.66 9.32 -2.73
CA SER A 129 -7.81 9.34 -1.82
C SER A 129 -7.41 9.05 -0.37
N LEU A 130 -6.45 8.14 -0.15
CA LEU A 130 -5.88 7.87 1.19
C LEU A 130 -5.15 9.08 1.75
N LEU A 131 -4.26 9.69 0.95
CA LEU A 131 -3.51 10.88 1.34
C LEU A 131 -4.44 12.07 1.66
N MET A 132 -5.42 12.35 0.80
CA MET A 132 -6.40 13.41 1.05
C MET A 132 -7.23 13.15 2.31
N THR A 133 -7.65 11.91 2.54
CA THR A 133 -8.36 11.53 3.76
C THR A 133 -7.50 11.75 5.01
N ALA A 134 -6.21 11.40 4.95
CA ALA A 134 -5.25 11.65 6.03
C ALA A 134 -5.14 13.16 6.34
N CYS A 135 -5.00 13.98 5.30
CA CYS A 135 -4.91 15.43 5.44
C CYS A 135 -6.19 16.03 6.05
N PHE A 136 -7.38 15.64 5.57
CA PHE A 136 -8.64 16.10 6.14
C PHE A 136 -8.88 15.60 7.58
N LYS A 137 -8.38 14.42 7.94
CA LYS A 137 -8.44 13.87 9.29
C LYS A 137 -7.55 14.65 10.26
N HIS A 138 -6.37 15.09 9.82
CA HIS A 138 -5.43 15.86 10.65
C HIS A 138 -5.95 17.28 10.95
N ALA A 139 -6.59 17.93 9.99
CA ALA A 139 -7.32 19.19 10.15
C ALA A 139 -6.50 20.40 10.68
N SER A 140 -5.17 20.39 10.54
CA SER A 140 -4.34 21.60 10.66
C SER A 140 -4.45 22.48 9.41
N GLU A 141 -4.12 23.76 9.52
CA GLU A 141 -4.17 24.71 8.39
C GLU A 141 -3.34 24.24 7.18
N GLU A 142 -2.13 23.71 7.45
CA GLU A 142 -1.24 23.19 6.42
C GLU A 142 -1.82 21.94 5.78
N SER A 143 -2.34 21.01 6.58
CA SER A 143 -2.94 19.78 6.07
C SER A 143 -4.20 20.05 5.24
N LEU A 144 -5.02 21.02 5.64
CA LEU A 144 -6.19 21.44 4.88
C LEU A 144 -5.81 22.17 3.59
N THR A 145 -4.75 22.97 3.62
CA THR A 145 -4.20 23.62 2.41
C THR A 145 -3.77 22.58 1.39
N VAL A 146 -3.04 21.55 1.82
CA VAL A 146 -2.65 20.43 0.97
C VAL A 146 -3.88 19.69 0.44
N ALA A 147 -4.85 19.36 1.30
CA ALA A 147 -6.06 18.65 0.91
C ALA A 147 -6.87 19.42 -0.16
N ARG A 148 -7.02 20.74 0.01
CA ARG A 148 -7.70 21.62 -0.94
C ARG A 148 -6.96 21.69 -2.28
N ALA A 149 -5.64 21.80 -2.25
CA ALA A 149 -4.81 21.82 -3.45
C ALA A 149 -4.90 20.50 -4.26
N LEU A 150 -5.22 19.39 -3.61
CA LEU A 150 -5.38 18.08 -4.26
C LEU A 150 -6.78 17.86 -4.88
N VAL A 151 -7.76 18.71 -4.60
CA VAL A 151 -9.13 18.55 -5.13
C VAL A 151 -9.18 18.51 -6.67
N PRO A 152 -8.53 19.43 -7.41
CA PRO A 152 -8.53 19.38 -8.87
C PRO A 152 -7.88 18.12 -9.43
N SER A 153 -6.80 17.65 -8.79
CA SER A 153 -6.14 16.40 -9.17
C SER A 153 -7.05 15.19 -8.98
N LEU A 154 -7.79 15.14 -7.86
CA LEU A 154 -8.78 14.08 -7.62
C LEU A 154 -9.92 14.11 -8.64
N GLN A 155 -10.44 15.29 -8.98
CA GLN A 155 -11.45 15.45 -10.04
C GLN A 155 -10.94 14.87 -11.36
N GLN A 156 -9.74 15.26 -11.80
CA GLN A 156 -9.15 14.73 -13.04
C GLN A 156 -8.95 13.21 -13.01
N LEU A 157 -8.59 12.65 -11.85
CA LEU A 157 -8.45 11.19 -11.70
C LEU A 157 -9.80 10.49 -11.82
N LEU A 158 -10.86 11.05 -11.24
CA LEU A 158 -12.21 10.50 -11.36
C LEU A 158 -12.75 10.62 -12.78
N ASP A 159 -12.47 11.72 -13.49
CA ASP A 159 -12.88 11.91 -14.89
C ASP A 159 -12.21 10.89 -15.83
N LYS A 160 -10.94 10.56 -15.56
CA LYS A 160 -10.19 9.54 -16.33
C LYS A 160 -10.56 8.11 -15.96
N THR A 161 -11.18 7.90 -14.80
CA THR A 161 -11.51 6.56 -14.29
C THR A 161 -12.99 6.28 -14.48
N GLN A 162 -13.31 5.33 -15.35
CA GLN A 162 -14.70 4.92 -15.56
C GLN A 162 -15.31 4.38 -14.25
N PRO A 163 -16.41 4.95 -13.73
CA PRO A 163 -16.99 4.51 -12.45
C PRO A 163 -17.29 3.00 -12.39
N ALA A 164 -17.73 2.41 -13.50
CA ALA A 164 -18.05 0.99 -13.62
C ALA A 164 -16.84 0.05 -13.52
N SER A 165 -15.61 0.52 -13.74
CA SER A 165 -14.39 -0.29 -13.51
C SER A 165 -14.09 -0.43 -12.02
N MET A 166 -14.56 0.53 -11.21
CA MET A 166 -14.37 0.56 -9.76
C MET A 166 -15.55 -0.06 -8.98
N ALA A 167 -16.64 -0.40 -9.66
CA ALA A 167 -17.75 -1.12 -9.04
C ALA A 167 -17.30 -2.44 -8.39
N PHE A 168 -17.94 -2.80 -7.28
CA PHE A 168 -17.75 -4.10 -6.63
C PHE A 168 -18.25 -5.20 -7.55
N ARG A 169 -17.44 -6.26 -7.72
CA ARG A 169 -17.77 -7.43 -8.55
C ARG A 169 -17.47 -8.68 -7.75
N ASP A 170 -18.34 -9.68 -7.86
CA ASP A 170 -18.15 -10.96 -7.16
C ASP A 170 -16.85 -11.64 -7.58
N GLU A 171 -16.44 -11.46 -8.84
CA GLU A 171 -15.18 -11.98 -9.38
C GLU A 171 -13.93 -11.43 -8.68
N ASP A 172 -14.03 -10.25 -8.06
CA ASP A 172 -12.93 -9.62 -7.34
C ASP A 172 -12.85 -10.07 -5.89
N HIS A 173 -13.86 -10.78 -5.38
CA HIS A 173 -13.95 -11.13 -3.97
C HIS A 173 -12.68 -11.87 -3.50
N GLY A 174 -12.08 -11.34 -2.42
CA GLY A 174 -10.86 -11.91 -1.82
C GLY A 174 -9.57 -11.59 -2.59
N LYS A 175 -9.65 -10.89 -3.73
CA LYS A 175 -8.49 -10.38 -4.45
C LYS A 175 -8.05 -9.02 -3.89
N PRO A 176 -6.77 -8.66 -4.10
CA PRO A 176 -6.28 -7.29 -3.94
C PRO A 176 -7.21 -6.16 -4.36
N ALA A 177 -7.78 -6.27 -5.56
CA ALA A 177 -8.60 -5.24 -6.17
C ALA A 177 -9.88 -4.97 -5.39
N ASP A 178 -10.49 -5.98 -4.75
CA ASP A 178 -11.70 -5.79 -3.93
C ASP A 178 -11.38 -4.96 -2.67
N LYS A 179 -10.26 -5.25 -1.98
CA LYS A 179 -9.81 -4.42 -0.85
C LYS A 179 -9.59 -2.97 -1.28
N GLU A 180 -8.88 -2.75 -2.37
CA GLU A 180 -8.57 -1.40 -2.88
C GLU A 180 -9.83 -0.61 -3.26
N LYS A 181 -10.80 -1.25 -3.92
CA LYS A 181 -12.12 -0.66 -4.22
C LYS A 181 -12.88 -0.27 -2.95
N ARG A 182 -12.82 -1.10 -1.90
CA ARG A 182 -13.45 -0.81 -0.60
C ARG A 182 -12.79 0.39 0.09
N TRP A 183 -11.45 0.42 0.09
CA TRP A 183 -10.69 1.57 0.60
C TRP A 183 -11.04 2.84 -0.15
N LEU A 184 -11.15 2.78 -1.48
CA LEU A 184 -11.56 3.91 -2.30
C LEU A 184 -12.98 4.36 -1.95
N ALA A 185 -13.95 3.44 -1.89
CA ALA A 185 -15.34 3.75 -1.54
C ALA A 185 -15.44 4.45 -0.17
N TRP A 186 -14.70 3.96 0.81
CA TRP A 186 -14.64 4.56 2.14
C TRP A 186 -13.97 5.93 2.15
N THR A 187 -12.78 6.07 1.55
CA THR A 187 -12.04 7.34 1.50
C THR A 187 -12.83 8.41 0.77
N LEU A 188 -13.43 8.10 -0.38
CA LEU A 188 -14.27 9.05 -1.13
C LEU A 188 -15.49 9.52 -0.32
N LYS A 189 -16.08 8.63 0.50
CA LYS A 189 -17.16 9.03 1.44
C LYS A 189 -16.66 10.01 2.50
N LYS A 190 -15.46 9.80 3.04
CA LYS A 190 -14.85 10.70 4.03
C LYS A 190 -14.47 12.04 3.40
N ILE A 191 -13.94 12.03 2.18
CA ILE A 191 -13.62 13.24 1.40
C ILE A 191 -14.90 14.02 1.11
N GLU A 192 -15.98 13.39 0.65
CA GLU A 192 -17.27 14.08 0.43
C GLU A 192 -17.76 14.81 1.69
N LYS A 193 -17.73 14.13 2.84
CA LYS A 193 -18.08 14.75 4.13
C LYS A 193 -17.15 15.90 4.50
N ALA A 194 -15.86 15.78 4.20
CA ALA A 194 -14.88 16.83 4.49
C ALA A 194 -15.10 18.05 3.58
N LEU A 195 -15.32 17.85 2.27
CA LEU A 195 -15.65 18.93 1.33
C LEU A 195 -16.92 19.66 1.74
N GLN A 196 -17.95 18.92 2.16
CA GLN A 196 -19.19 19.51 2.67
C GLN A 196 -18.94 20.42 3.88
N ARG A 197 -18.11 20.00 4.85
CA ARG A 197 -17.76 20.81 6.03
C ARG A 197 -16.92 22.05 5.69
N GLN A 198 -16.21 22.00 4.56
CA GLN A 198 -15.36 23.09 4.07
C GLN A 198 -16.11 23.99 3.09
N GLU A 199 -17.43 23.77 2.89
CA GLU A 199 -18.27 24.53 1.96
C GLU A 199 -17.75 24.53 0.51
N LEU A 200 -17.07 23.45 0.11
CA LEU A 200 -16.57 23.24 -1.25
C LEU A 200 -17.56 22.43 -2.09
N ASP A 201 -17.57 22.64 -3.40
CA ASP A 201 -18.38 21.82 -4.31
C ASP A 201 -17.90 20.35 -4.29
N PHE A 202 -18.85 19.46 -4.03
CA PHE A 202 -18.67 18.01 -3.99
C PHE A 202 -19.65 17.26 -4.91
N SER A 203 -20.40 17.98 -5.75
CA SER A 203 -21.43 17.39 -6.61
C SER A 203 -20.86 16.35 -7.58
N TRP A 204 -19.72 16.64 -8.20
CA TRP A 204 -18.94 15.72 -9.06
C TRP A 204 -18.59 14.41 -8.34
N LEU A 205 -18.13 14.49 -7.08
CA LEU A 205 -17.75 13.34 -6.29
C LEU A 205 -18.97 12.49 -5.94
N ARG A 206 -20.07 13.15 -5.56
CA ARG A 206 -21.34 12.48 -5.26
C ARG A 206 -21.84 11.72 -6.49
N GLN A 207 -21.85 12.35 -7.65
CA GLN A 207 -22.27 11.73 -8.91
C GLN A 207 -21.39 10.52 -9.26
N TRP A 208 -20.07 10.67 -9.17
CA TRP A 208 -19.14 9.57 -9.44
C TRP A 208 -19.36 8.40 -8.48
N ARG A 209 -19.54 8.67 -7.17
CA ARG A 209 -19.83 7.63 -6.16
C ARG A 209 -21.19 6.94 -6.39
N VAL A 210 -22.20 7.64 -6.91
CA VAL A 210 -23.47 7.00 -7.29
C VAL A 210 -23.25 6.10 -8.51
N ALA A 211 -22.56 6.60 -9.54
CA ALA A 211 -22.29 5.86 -10.77
C ALA A 211 -21.41 4.60 -10.55
N SER A 212 -20.52 4.61 -9.55
CA SER A 212 -19.69 3.45 -9.17
C SER A 212 -20.38 2.48 -8.20
N GLY A 213 -21.59 2.80 -7.71
CA GLY A 213 -22.29 2.02 -6.70
C GLY A 213 -21.79 2.23 -5.26
N TYR A 214 -20.95 3.23 -5.00
CA TYR A 214 -20.38 3.53 -3.69
C TYR A 214 -21.27 4.38 -2.77
N ALA A 215 -22.38 4.93 -3.26
CA ALA A 215 -23.24 5.81 -2.48
C ALA A 215 -23.80 5.15 -1.21
N GLY A 216 -24.13 3.85 -1.28
CA GLY A 216 -24.63 3.04 -0.17
C GLY A 216 -23.56 2.37 0.68
N TYR A 217 -22.28 2.53 0.36
CA TYR A 217 -21.21 1.81 1.07
C TYR A 217 -21.02 2.34 2.50
N THR A 218 -21.12 1.41 3.46
CA THR A 218 -20.95 1.67 4.91
C THR A 218 -19.81 0.87 5.55
N GLY A 219 -19.12 0.00 4.79
CA GLY A 219 -18.01 -0.80 5.34
C GLY A 219 -16.81 0.05 5.76
N LEU A 220 -16.08 -0.43 6.78
CA LEU A 220 -14.93 0.21 7.46
C LEU A 220 -15.31 1.33 8.45
N GLU A 221 -16.38 1.15 9.24
CA GLU A 221 -16.50 1.81 10.54
C GLU A 221 -15.76 1.02 11.63
#